data_AF-A0A0C9UB62-F1
#
_entry.id   AF-A0A0C9UB62-F1
#
_cell.length_a   1.000
_cell.length_b   1.000
_cell.length_c   1.000
_cell.angle_alpha   90.00
_cell.angle_beta   90.00
_cell.angle_gamma   90.00
#
_symmetry.space_group_name_H-M   'P 1'
#
loop_
_entity.id
_entity.type
_entity.pdbx_description
1 polymer ?
#
loop_
_entity_poly.entity_id
_entity_poly.type
_entity_poly.pdbx_seq_one_letter_code
_entity_poly.pdbx_strand_id
1 'polypeptide(L)'
;MTPSEPAIDLTAFPFMSEKWKAVMKWPSSHLMYPPISFDLPDPDKDSEVCLWVRLPLPQSPYLPPTPVRVEDFHWSIRWGIGNQGLLPLSYERIVEVERASPVSPHLTNWGPLTKVVRPSAEQEMAKIPIATMTLKQRQLLELLAITQPVKEPDGDWNCQNWTTSVLFRAASVEDPIVQANNGPLLTPEQVNNVLFQARNIKHEV
;
A
#
# COMPACT_ATOMS: atom_id res chain seq x y z
N MET A 1 -9.07 -36.62 24.25
CA MET A 1 -7.70 -36.07 24.29
C MET A 1 -7.60 -35.05 23.16
N THR A 2 -7.72 -33.76 23.47
CA THR A 2 -7.46 -32.68 22.52
C THR A 2 -5.94 -32.56 22.32
N PRO A 3 -5.42 -32.47 21.08
CA PRO A 3 -4.00 -32.23 20.88
C PRO A 3 -3.67 -30.83 21.40
N SER A 4 -2.70 -30.73 22.31
CA SER A 4 -2.12 -29.45 22.71
C SER A 4 -1.47 -28.80 21.50
N GLU A 5 -1.88 -27.58 21.16
CA GLU A 5 -1.23 -26.75 20.15
C GLU A 5 0.28 -26.64 20.45
N PRO A 6 1.17 -26.80 19.46
CA PRO A 6 2.58 -26.54 19.68
C PRO A 6 2.77 -25.04 19.90
N ALA A 7 3.33 -24.66 21.06
CA ALA A 7 3.75 -23.30 21.31
C ALA A 7 4.80 -22.91 20.24
N ILE A 8 4.46 -21.92 19.42
CA ILE A 8 5.36 -21.40 18.39
C ILE A 8 6.47 -20.61 19.10
N ASP A 9 7.71 -20.99 18.84
CA ASP A 9 8.88 -20.26 19.31
C ASP A 9 9.05 -18.96 18.51
N LEU A 10 8.57 -17.86 19.10
CA LEU A 10 8.63 -16.53 18.53
C LEU A 10 10.05 -15.94 18.49
N THR A 11 11.05 -16.62 19.06
CA THR A 11 12.47 -16.18 18.99
C THR A 11 13.11 -16.47 17.63
N ALA A 12 12.46 -17.27 16.76
CA ALA A 12 12.93 -17.58 15.41
C ALA A 12 12.79 -16.43 14.39
N PHE A 13 12.23 -15.27 14.78
CA PHE A 13 11.94 -14.16 13.85
C PHE A 13 12.58 -12.83 14.32
N PRO A 14 13.89 -12.63 14.12
CA PRO A 14 14.61 -11.43 14.58
C PRO A 14 14.29 -10.16 13.77
N PHE A 15 13.45 -10.24 12.73
CA PHE A 15 13.17 -9.14 11.79
C PHE A 15 11.83 -8.42 12.05
N MET A 16 11.06 -8.84 13.06
CA MET A 16 9.83 -8.14 13.45
C MET A 16 10.09 -7.26 14.68
N SER A 17 9.94 -5.94 14.53
CA SER A 17 10.03 -5.05 15.69
C SER A 17 8.91 -5.34 16.69
N GLU A 18 9.21 -5.26 17.99
CA GLU A 18 8.24 -5.52 19.08
C GLU A 18 6.96 -4.67 18.99
N LYS A 19 7.04 -3.53 18.30
CA LYS A 19 5.90 -2.64 18.01
C LYS A 19 4.81 -3.34 17.18
N TRP A 20 5.16 -4.33 16.35
CA TRP A 20 4.24 -5.00 15.43
C TRP A 20 3.57 -6.25 16.00
N LYS A 21 4.19 -6.91 16.99
CA LYS A 21 3.65 -8.13 17.63
C LYS A 21 2.40 -7.85 18.47
N ALA A 22 2.27 -6.65 19.03
CA ALA A 22 1.15 -6.28 19.90
C ALA A 22 -0.16 -5.94 19.17
N VAL A 23 -0.08 -5.57 17.88
CA VAL A 23 -1.24 -5.08 17.10
C VAL A 23 -1.99 -6.21 16.39
N MET A 24 -1.34 -7.34 16.11
CA MET A 24 -1.86 -8.38 15.22
C MET A 24 -2.05 -9.71 15.96
N LYS A 25 -3.21 -9.94 16.58
CA LYS A 25 -3.62 -11.28 17.03
C LYS A 25 -4.18 -12.07 15.83
N TRP A 26 -3.33 -12.83 15.13
CA TRP A 26 -3.74 -13.62 13.96
C TRP A 26 -3.96 -15.12 14.31
N PRO A 27 -5.04 -15.77 13.84
CA PRO A 27 -5.27 -17.20 14.06
C PRO A 27 -4.33 -18.09 13.22
N SER A 28 -3.76 -19.09 13.87
CA SER A 28 -2.57 -19.87 13.46
C SER A 28 -2.71 -20.89 12.33
N SER A 29 -3.84 -20.96 11.59
CA SER A 29 -4.08 -22.11 10.71
C SER A 29 -3.54 -21.99 9.28
N HIS A 30 -3.10 -20.81 8.84
CA HIS A 30 -2.30 -20.62 7.61
C HIS A 30 -1.30 -19.50 7.86
N LEU A 31 -0.01 -19.82 7.99
CA LEU A 31 1.07 -18.83 8.12
C LEU A 31 1.14 -17.97 6.85
N MET A 32 0.42 -16.84 6.86
CA MET A 32 0.62 -15.76 5.89
C MET A 32 1.79 -14.93 6.38
N TYR A 33 2.89 -14.94 5.62
CA TYR A 33 4.03 -14.09 5.92
C TYR A 33 3.78 -12.69 5.33
N PRO A 34 4.04 -11.62 6.09
CA PRO A 34 4.02 -10.28 5.52
C PRO A 34 5.07 -10.18 4.40
N PRO A 35 4.87 -9.27 3.43
CA PRO A 35 5.88 -8.97 2.44
C PRO A 35 7.18 -8.51 3.09
N ILE A 36 8.30 -8.79 2.42
CA ILE A 36 9.60 -8.25 2.83
C ILE A 36 9.53 -6.72 2.76
N SER A 37 9.80 -6.08 3.90
CA SER A 37 9.99 -4.63 4.01
C SER A 37 11.38 -4.33 4.53
N PHE A 38 12.07 -3.39 3.91
CA PHE A 38 13.36 -2.91 4.40
C PHE A 38 13.16 -1.93 5.56
N ASP A 39 13.94 -2.07 6.63
CA ASP A 39 13.93 -1.12 7.75
C ASP A 39 14.84 0.08 7.43
N LEU A 40 14.40 0.89 6.46
CA LEU A 40 15.06 2.14 6.08
C LEU A 40 14.24 3.33 6.55
N PRO A 41 14.86 4.33 7.19
CA PRO A 41 14.16 5.53 7.64
C PRO A 41 13.67 6.37 6.45
N ASP A 42 12.44 6.88 6.57
CA ASP A 42 11.92 7.90 5.66
C ASP A 42 12.73 9.20 5.87
N PRO A 43 13.42 9.73 4.85
CA PRO A 43 14.27 10.90 5.00
C PRO A 43 13.49 12.14 5.41
N ASP A 44 14.05 12.95 6.31
CA ASP A 44 13.51 14.25 6.69
C ASP A 44 13.76 15.32 5.61
N LYS A 45 13.04 15.16 4.50
CA LYS A 45 13.00 16.07 3.36
C LYS A 45 11.61 16.06 2.75
N ASP A 46 11.32 17.07 1.95
CA ASP A 46 10.12 17.08 1.13
C ASP A 46 10.24 16.04 0.01
N SER A 47 9.19 15.24 -0.16
CA SER A 47 9.12 14.18 -1.17
C SER A 47 7.82 14.27 -1.95
N GLU A 48 7.91 14.06 -3.25
CA GLU A 48 6.73 13.92 -4.12
C GLU A 48 6.03 12.58 -3.83
N VAL A 49 4.80 12.66 -3.34
CA VAL A 49 3.93 11.51 -3.11
C VAL A 49 3.02 11.34 -4.32
N CYS A 50 2.96 10.12 -4.84
CA CYS A 50 2.26 9.80 -6.09
C CYS A 50 1.30 8.63 -5.91
N LEU A 51 0.22 8.66 -6.70
CA LEU A 51 -0.60 7.49 -6.96
C LEU A 51 0.02 6.72 -8.13
N TRP A 52 0.33 5.47 -7.89
CA TRP A 52 0.83 4.55 -8.89
C TRP A 52 -0.28 3.60 -9.31
N VAL A 53 -0.47 3.50 -10.62
CA VAL A 53 -1.47 2.64 -11.26
C VAL A 53 -0.72 1.61 -12.11
N ARG A 54 -0.84 0.34 -11.74
CA ARG A 54 -0.18 -0.78 -12.43
C ARG A 54 -1.21 -1.72 -13.04
N LEU A 55 -0.87 -2.29 -14.19
CA LEU A 55 -1.60 -3.42 -14.75
C LEU A 55 -1.73 -4.59 -13.73
N PRO A 56 -2.81 -5.37 -13.79
CA PRO A 56 -2.84 -6.64 -13.08
C PRO A 56 -1.65 -7.48 -13.53
N LEU A 57 -1.08 -8.27 -12.61
CA LEU A 57 -0.05 -9.23 -13.00
C LEU A 57 -0.58 -10.12 -14.12
N PRO A 58 0.24 -10.42 -15.15
CA PRO A 58 -0.19 -11.26 -16.25
C PRO A 58 -0.81 -12.54 -15.70
N GLN A 59 -2.02 -12.83 -16.16
CA GLN A 59 -2.68 -14.09 -15.83
C GLN A 59 -1.79 -15.24 -16.34
N SER A 60 -1.94 -16.40 -15.69
CA SER A 60 -1.23 -17.63 -16.06
C SER A 60 -1.13 -17.77 -17.59
N PRO A 61 0.05 -18.05 -18.17
CA PRO A 61 0.19 -18.19 -19.62
C PRO A 61 -0.62 -19.37 -20.18
N TYR A 62 -1.16 -20.21 -19.28
CA TYR A 62 -2.02 -21.34 -19.59
C TYR A 62 -3.52 -20.99 -19.63
N LEU A 63 -3.90 -19.75 -19.29
CA LEU A 63 -5.28 -19.25 -19.39
C LEU A 63 -5.43 -18.35 -20.62
N PRO A 64 -6.61 -18.37 -21.29
CA PRO A 64 -6.86 -17.45 -22.38
C PRO A 64 -6.79 -16.00 -21.88
N PRO A 65 -6.25 -15.06 -22.68
CA PRO A 65 -6.17 -13.67 -22.29
C PRO A 65 -7.58 -13.13 -22.05
N THR A 66 -7.88 -12.75 -20.81
CA THR A 66 -9.09 -12.00 -20.52
C THR A 66 -8.84 -10.52 -20.80
N PRO A 67 -9.80 -9.78 -21.38
CA PRO A 67 -9.72 -8.34 -21.48
C PRO A 67 -9.44 -7.72 -20.11
N VAL A 68 -8.36 -6.95 -20.00
CA VAL A 68 -8.03 -6.22 -18.78
C VAL A 68 -9.01 -5.06 -18.65
N ARG A 69 -9.71 -4.99 -17.52
CA ARG A 69 -10.63 -3.90 -17.21
C ARG A 69 -9.94 -2.87 -16.32
N VAL A 70 -10.47 -1.65 -16.29
CA VAL A 70 -9.90 -0.58 -15.45
C VAL A 70 -9.94 -0.97 -13.97
N GLU A 71 -10.94 -1.75 -13.55
CA GLU A 71 -11.08 -2.23 -12.17
C GLU A 71 -10.01 -3.25 -11.77
N ASP A 72 -9.32 -3.87 -12.74
CA ASP A 72 -8.24 -4.82 -12.50
C ASP A 72 -6.90 -4.13 -12.20
N PHE A 73 -6.81 -2.80 -12.40
CA PHE A 73 -5.58 -2.06 -12.12
C PHE A 73 -5.30 -1.99 -10.62
N HIS A 74 -4.04 -2.20 -10.27
CA HIS A 74 -3.57 -2.12 -8.90
C HIS A 74 -3.16 -0.69 -8.57
N TRP A 75 -3.71 -0.14 -7.49
CA TRP A 75 -3.41 1.21 -7.03
C TRP A 75 -2.59 1.18 -5.75
N SER A 76 -1.58 2.05 -5.68
CA SER A 76 -0.74 2.20 -4.50
C SER A 76 -0.25 3.64 -4.36
N ILE A 77 -0.09 4.12 -3.13
CA ILE A 77 0.49 5.44 -2.86
C ILE A 77 1.97 5.25 -2.56
N ARG A 78 2.85 5.99 -3.23
CA ARG A 78 4.30 5.82 -3.08
C ARG A 78 5.09 7.12 -3.09
N TRP A 79 6.25 7.08 -2.45
CA TRP A 79 7.27 8.13 -2.53
C TRP A 79 8.66 7.55 -2.40
N GLY A 80 9.64 8.22 -3.01
CA GLY A 80 11.04 7.82 -2.92
C GLY A 80 11.64 8.13 -1.55
N ILE A 81 12.31 7.16 -0.94
CA ILE A 81 13.11 7.36 0.29
C ILE A 81 14.60 7.56 0.00
N GLY A 82 14.97 7.59 -1.29
CA GLY A 82 16.32 7.86 -1.78
C GLY A 82 17.22 6.61 -1.86
N ASN A 83 18.46 6.83 -2.33
CA ASN A 83 19.48 5.78 -2.37
C ASN A 83 20.24 5.79 -1.04
N GLN A 84 19.92 4.88 -0.13
CA GLN A 84 20.58 4.77 1.17
C GLN A 84 21.70 3.70 1.20
N GLY A 85 22.28 3.35 0.05
CA GLY A 85 23.28 2.29 -0.04
C GLY A 85 24.33 2.50 -1.13
N LEU A 86 25.33 1.61 -1.15
CA LEU A 86 26.42 1.59 -2.14
C LEU A 86 25.96 1.18 -3.55
N LEU A 87 24.79 0.55 -3.65
CA LEU A 87 24.20 0.12 -4.92
C LEU A 87 23.27 1.21 -5.45
N PRO A 88 23.19 1.40 -6.79
CA PRO A 88 22.27 2.34 -7.44
C PRO A 88 20.84 1.80 -7.44
N LEU A 89 20.34 1.39 -6.27
CA LEU A 89 18.98 0.92 -6.07
C LEU A 89 18.13 2.06 -5.52
N SER A 90 17.00 2.29 -6.16
CA SER A 90 15.98 3.22 -5.66
C SER A 90 15.07 2.48 -4.69
N TYR A 91 14.83 3.09 -3.53
CA TYR A 91 13.90 2.58 -2.54
C TYR A 91 12.67 3.47 -2.51
N GLU A 92 11.51 2.83 -2.45
CA GLU A 92 10.23 3.51 -2.29
C GLU A 92 9.52 3.02 -1.04
N ARG A 93 8.83 3.97 -0.40
CA ARG A 93 7.82 3.68 0.60
C ARG A 93 6.50 3.51 -0.13
N ILE A 94 5.78 2.45 0.20
CA ILE A 94 4.58 1.98 -0.51
C ILE A 94 3.46 1.76 0.52
N VAL A 95 2.31 2.34 0.21
CA VAL A 95 1.06 2.19 0.97
C VAL A 95 0.02 1.61 0.03
N GLU A 96 -0.36 0.36 0.28
CA GLU A 96 -1.28 -0.40 -0.57
C GLU A 96 -2.01 -1.48 0.23
N VAL A 97 -3.09 -2.00 -0.36
CA VAL A 97 -3.67 -3.28 0.04
C VAL A 97 -3.48 -4.28 -1.07
N GLU A 98 -3.12 -5.50 -0.72
CA GLU A 98 -2.88 -6.58 -1.68
C GLU A 98 -3.52 -7.87 -1.18
N ARG A 99 -3.71 -8.84 -2.08
CA ARG A 99 -4.18 -10.16 -1.66
C ARG A 99 -3.10 -10.81 -0.82
N ALA A 100 -3.49 -11.36 0.33
CA ALA A 100 -2.57 -12.02 1.24
C ALA A 100 -1.89 -13.27 0.62
N SER A 101 -2.55 -13.88 -0.37
CA SER A 101 -2.07 -15.04 -1.10
C SER A 101 -2.78 -15.12 -2.46
N PRO A 102 -2.18 -15.71 -3.51
CA PRO A 102 -2.84 -15.92 -4.80
C PRO A 102 -4.15 -16.70 -4.71
N VAL A 103 -4.31 -17.55 -3.69
CA VAL A 103 -5.53 -18.35 -3.46
C VAL A 103 -6.53 -17.69 -2.53
N SER A 104 -6.16 -16.59 -1.86
CA SER A 104 -7.05 -15.86 -0.95
C SER A 104 -7.69 -14.68 -1.69
N PRO A 105 -9.02 -14.57 -1.73
CA PRO A 105 -9.68 -13.39 -2.27
C PRO A 105 -9.57 -12.18 -1.33
N HIS A 106 -9.09 -12.36 -0.09
CA HIS A 106 -9.06 -11.31 0.92
C HIS A 106 -7.89 -10.33 0.68
N LEU A 107 -8.24 -9.05 0.64
CA LEU A 107 -7.26 -7.97 0.68
C LEU A 107 -6.74 -7.81 2.10
N THR A 108 -5.44 -7.53 2.21
CA THR A 108 -4.74 -7.29 3.47
C THR A 108 -4.01 -5.97 3.39
N ASN A 109 -4.16 -5.17 4.44
CA ASN A 109 -3.35 -4.00 4.69
C ASN A 109 -2.16 -4.43 5.56
N TRP A 110 -0.99 -4.60 4.95
CA TRP A 110 0.24 -4.92 5.68
C TRP A 110 0.88 -3.70 6.35
N GLY A 111 0.25 -2.52 6.23
CA GLY A 111 0.83 -1.24 6.60
C GLY A 111 1.82 -0.72 5.54
N PRO A 112 2.50 0.40 5.84
CA PRO A 112 3.52 0.96 4.96
C PRO A 112 4.72 0.02 4.83
N LEU A 113 5.11 -0.27 3.59
CA LEU A 113 6.22 -1.14 3.25
C LEU A 113 7.31 -0.36 2.53
N THR A 114 8.56 -0.64 2.83
CA THR A 114 9.69 -0.12 2.05
C THR A 114 10.18 -1.21 1.10
N LYS A 115 10.15 -0.96 -0.22
CA LYS A 115 10.59 -1.92 -1.25
C LYS A 115 11.68 -1.31 -2.15
N VAL A 116 12.54 -2.17 -2.69
CA VAL A 116 13.46 -1.79 -3.78
C VAL A 116 12.67 -1.75 -5.08
N VAL A 117 12.80 -0.67 -5.83
CA VAL A 117 12.18 -0.53 -7.15
C VAL A 117 13.25 -0.71 -8.22
N ARG A 118 12.97 -1.63 -9.16
CA ARG A 118 13.83 -1.87 -10.32
C ARG A 118 13.34 -1.00 -11.48
N PRO A 119 14.22 -0.36 -12.25
CA PRO A 119 13.82 0.52 -13.36
C PRO A 119 12.90 -0.14 -14.39
N SER A 120 13.04 -1.45 -14.63
CA SER A 120 12.18 -2.19 -15.57
C SER A 120 10.74 -2.35 -15.09
N ALA A 121 10.48 -2.25 -13.78
CA ALA A 121 9.15 -2.39 -13.21
C ALA A 121 8.30 -1.11 -13.37
N GLU A 122 8.93 0.04 -13.64
CA GLU A 122 8.24 1.32 -13.84
C GLU A 122 7.60 1.44 -15.23
N GLN A 123 8.07 0.66 -16.21
CA GLN A 123 7.59 0.72 -17.60
C GLN A 123 6.13 0.31 -17.77
N GLU A 124 5.55 -0.42 -16.80
CA GLU A 124 4.16 -0.88 -16.79
C GLU A 124 3.27 -0.09 -15.80
N MET A 125 3.74 1.07 -15.35
CA MET A 125 3.07 1.86 -14.32
C MET A 125 2.86 3.31 -14.73
N ALA A 126 1.64 3.81 -14.57
CA ALA A 126 1.38 5.23 -14.62
C ALA A 126 1.62 5.85 -13.23
N LYS A 127 2.40 6.93 -13.19
CA LYS A 127 2.70 7.70 -11.99
C LYS A 127 1.93 9.03 -12.03
N ILE A 128 1.03 9.25 -11.09
CA ILE A 128 0.21 10.46 -10.98
C ILE A 128 0.63 11.22 -9.71
N PRO A 129 1.23 12.42 -9.81
CA PRO A 129 1.57 13.24 -8.65
C PRO A 129 0.34 13.60 -7.83
N ILE A 130 0.41 13.42 -6.50
CA ILE A 130 -0.63 13.83 -5.56
C ILE A 130 -0.26 15.18 -4.95
N ALA A 131 0.89 15.22 -4.27
CA ALA A 131 1.42 16.40 -3.58
C ALA A 131 2.89 16.20 -3.21
N THR A 132 3.60 17.31 -2.99
CA THR A 132 4.86 17.30 -2.25
C THR A 132 4.55 17.36 -0.76
N MET A 133 5.04 16.40 0.01
CA MET A 133 4.78 16.29 1.44
C MET A 133 6.07 16.33 2.25
N THR A 134 6.03 16.97 3.42
CA THR A 134 7.03 16.87 4.49
C THR A 134 7.01 15.48 5.14
N LEU A 135 8.06 15.12 5.91
CA LEU A 135 8.10 13.86 6.66
C LEU A 135 6.88 13.69 7.58
N LYS A 136 6.51 14.74 8.32
CA LYS A 136 5.34 14.72 9.21
C LYS A 136 4.03 14.41 8.47
N GLN A 137 3.84 15.01 7.30
CA GLN A 137 2.65 14.78 6.48
C GLN A 137 2.60 13.35 5.93
N ARG A 138 3.75 12.79 5.53
CA ARG A 138 3.83 11.40 5.07
C ARG A 138 3.57 10.40 6.20
N GLN A 139 4.10 10.64 7.40
CA GLN A 139 3.78 9.84 8.59
C GLN A 139 2.29 9.91 8.94
N LEU A 140 1.66 11.07 8.77
CA LEU A 140 0.21 11.20 8.96
C LEU A 140 -0.57 10.40 7.90
N LEU A 141 -0.14 10.43 6.65
CA LEU A 141 -0.74 9.63 5.57
C LEU A 141 -0.61 8.13 5.85
N GLU A 142 0.55 7.67 6.33
CA GLU A 142 0.75 6.29 6.78
C GLU A 142 -0.19 5.91 7.93
N LEU A 143 -0.38 6.83 8.90
CA LEU A 143 -1.29 6.62 10.02
C LEU A 143 -2.76 6.54 9.57
N LEU A 144 -3.18 7.37 8.60
CA LEU A 144 -4.50 7.26 8.00
C LEU A 144 -4.67 5.94 7.27
N ALA A 145 -3.66 5.52 6.51
CA ALA A 145 -3.70 4.27 5.77
C ALA A 145 -3.75 3.03 6.67
N ILE A 146 -2.91 2.94 7.70
CA ILE A 146 -2.89 1.78 8.61
C ILE A 146 -4.21 1.67 9.41
N THR A 147 -4.85 2.80 9.69
CA THR A 147 -6.15 2.82 10.39
C THR A 147 -7.34 2.65 9.46
N GLN A 148 -7.14 2.64 8.13
CA GLN A 148 -8.20 2.46 7.16
C GLN A 148 -8.66 1.00 7.14
N PRO A 149 -9.94 0.71 7.47
CA PRO A 149 -10.46 -0.64 7.42
C PRO A 149 -10.39 -1.22 6.00
N VAL A 150 -10.00 -2.49 5.92
CA VAL A 150 -10.16 -3.29 4.71
C VAL A 150 -11.47 -4.04 4.83
N LYS A 151 -12.38 -3.83 3.87
CA LYS A 151 -13.66 -4.55 3.84
C LYS A 151 -13.47 -5.94 3.27
N GLU A 152 -14.35 -6.85 3.66
CA GLU A 152 -14.45 -8.15 3.00
C GLU A 152 -14.80 -7.95 1.52
N PRO A 153 -14.24 -8.79 0.63
CA PRO A 153 -14.55 -8.72 -0.79
C PRO A 153 -16.02 -9.08 -1.02
N ASP A 154 -16.84 -8.07 -1.33
CA ASP A 154 -18.25 -8.19 -1.71
C ASP A 154 -18.47 -8.25 -3.24
N GLY A 155 -17.37 -8.25 -4.00
CA GLY A 155 -17.36 -8.19 -5.46
C GLY A 155 -17.19 -6.77 -6.01
N ASP A 156 -17.45 -5.75 -5.20
CA ASP A 156 -17.35 -4.33 -5.59
C ASP A 156 -16.15 -3.64 -4.92
N TRP A 157 -15.75 -4.09 -3.73
CA TRP A 157 -14.61 -3.55 -2.99
C TRP A 157 -13.26 -4.12 -3.45
N ASN A 158 -12.38 -3.25 -3.94
CA ASN A 158 -11.03 -3.58 -4.39
C ASN A 158 -9.96 -2.61 -3.81
N CYS A 159 -8.71 -2.76 -4.28
CA CYS A 159 -7.59 -1.90 -3.86
C CYS A 159 -7.77 -0.41 -4.24
N GLN A 160 -8.49 -0.12 -5.32
CA GLN A 160 -8.79 1.24 -5.76
C GLN A 160 -9.78 1.91 -4.80
N ASN A 161 -10.80 1.18 -4.33
CA ASN A 161 -11.73 1.72 -3.33
C ASN A 161 -11.03 2.03 -2.00
N TRP A 162 -10.16 1.13 -1.55
CA TRP A 162 -9.37 1.36 -0.34
C TRP A 162 -8.46 2.59 -0.49
N THR A 163 -7.72 2.67 -1.60
CA THR A 163 -6.82 3.81 -1.88
C THR A 163 -7.60 5.12 -1.98
N THR A 164 -8.76 5.10 -2.64
CA THR A 164 -9.69 6.24 -2.74
C THR A 164 -10.14 6.69 -1.35
N SER A 165 -10.49 5.75 -0.46
CA SER A 165 -10.89 6.06 0.92
C SER A 165 -9.75 6.72 1.72
N VAL A 166 -8.51 6.24 1.58
CA VAL A 166 -7.34 6.87 2.23
C VAL A 166 -7.16 8.31 1.76
N LEU A 167 -7.25 8.56 0.45
CA LEU A 167 -7.10 9.91 -0.11
C LEU A 167 -8.22 10.85 0.34
N PHE A 168 -9.48 10.39 0.39
CA PHE A 168 -10.58 11.20 0.90
C PHE A 168 -10.44 11.50 2.40
N ARG A 169 -9.97 10.54 3.21
CA ARG A 169 -9.66 10.80 4.62
C ARG A 169 -8.56 11.84 4.77
N ALA A 170 -7.51 11.77 3.95
CA ALA A 170 -6.43 12.76 3.95
C ALA A 170 -6.89 14.18 3.57
N ALA A 171 -8.01 14.33 2.86
CA ALA A 171 -8.62 15.61 2.53
C ALA A 171 -9.75 16.04 3.50
N SER A 172 -10.16 15.18 4.42
CA SER A 172 -11.31 15.44 5.28
C SER A 172 -10.95 16.32 6.47
N VAL A 173 -11.66 17.44 6.62
CA VAL A 173 -11.58 18.30 7.82
C VAL A 173 -12.26 17.67 9.04
N GLU A 174 -13.05 16.62 8.84
CA GLU A 174 -13.81 15.92 9.89
C GLU A 174 -13.09 14.68 10.42
N ASP A 175 -12.01 14.23 9.76
CA ASP A 175 -11.26 13.06 10.24
C ASP A 175 -10.51 13.41 11.55
N PRO A 176 -10.72 12.67 12.65
CA PRO A 176 -10.11 13.00 13.94
C PRO A 176 -8.57 13.02 13.92
N ILE A 177 -7.95 12.16 13.10
CA ILE A 177 -6.49 12.09 12.97
C ILE A 177 -5.98 13.34 12.26
N VAL A 178 -6.72 13.83 11.26
CA VAL A 178 -6.39 15.05 10.52
C VAL A 178 -6.57 16.30 11.40
N GLN A 179 -7.67 16.39 12.15
CA GLN A 179 -7.92 17.50 13.08
C GLN A 179 -6.81 17.62 14.14
N ALA A 180 -6.37 16.49 14.70
CA ALA A 180 -5.29 16.45 15.68
C ALA A 180 -3.93 16.90 15.11
N ASN A 181 -3.79 17.02 13.78
CA ASN A 181 -2.52 17.30 13.10
C ASN A 181 -2.53 18.60 12.28
N ASN A 182 -3.33 19.59 12.68
CA ASN A 182 -3.41 20.93 12.08
C ASN A 182 -4.09 20.99 10.69
N GLY A 183 -5.00 20.07 10.41
CA GLY A 183 -5.88 20.15 9.23
C GLY A 183 -5.47 19.23 8.07
N PRO A 184 -6.21 19.30 6.95
CA PRO A 184 -6.14 18.33 5.87
C PRO A 184 -4.78 18.32 5.17
N LEU A 185 -4.35 17.11 4.80
CA LEU A 185 -3.12 16.88 4.03
C LEU A 185 -3.30 17.24 2.56
N LEU A 186 -4.53 17.10 2.04
CA LEU A 186 -4.88 17.28 0.64
C LEU A 186 -6.12 18.17 0.53
N THR A 187 -6.26 18.87 -0.58
CA THR A 187 -7.53 19.51 -0.92
C THR A 187 -8.47 18.50 -1.60
N PRO A 188 -9.80 18.69 -1.51
CA PRO A 188 -10.74 17.88 -2.28
C PRO A 188 -10.48 17.92 -3.79
N GLU A 189 -10.00 19.05 -4.31
CA GLU A 189 -9.61 19.21 -5.70
C GLU A 189 -8.42 18.32 -6.09
N GLN A 190 -7.37 18.28 -5.26
CA GLN A 190 -6.23 17.39 -5.48
C GLN A 190 -6.67 15.93 -5.55
N VAL A 191 -7.53 15.49 -4.61
CA VAL A 191 -8.07 14.12 -4.60
C VAL A 191 -8.86 13.83 -5.87
N ASN A 192 -9.80 14.70 -6.25
CA ASN A 192 -10.62 14.50 -7.44
C ASN A 192 -9.80 14.46 -8.73
N ASN A 193 -8.78 15.33 -8.86
CA ASN A 193 -7.91 15.38 -10.04
C ASN A 193 -7.06 14.11 -10.18
N VAL A 194 -6.52 13.60 -9.07
CA VAL A 194 -5.74 12.35 -9.06
C VAL A 194 -6.63 11.16 -9.43
N LEU A 195 -7.81 11.05 -8.83
CA LEU A 195 -8.74 9.95 -9.10
C LEU A 195 -9.28 10.00 -10.53
N PHE A 196 -9.55 11.20 -11.06
CA PHE A 196 -9.95 11.37 -12.46
C PHE A 196 -8.86 10.90 -13.40
N GLN A 197 -7.60 11.31 -13.19
CA GLN A 197 -6.49 10.83 -14.01
C GLN A 197 -6.35 9.31 -13.93
N ALA A 198 -6.37 8.74 -12.73
CA ALA A 198 -6.18 7.30 -12.52
C ALA A 198 -7.22 6.43 -13.24
N ARG A 199 -8.48 6.87 -13.26
CA ARG A 199 -9.58 6.17 -13.94
C ARG A 199 -9.56 6.32 -15.46
N ASN A 200 -8.89 7.35 -15.97
CA ASN A 200 -8.81 7.64 -17.40
C ASN A 200 -7.48 7.21 -18.04
N ILE A 201 -6.61 6.51 -17.30
CA ILE A 201 -5.42 5.90 -17.88
C ILE A 201 -5.88 4.88 -18.92
N LYS A 202 -5.61 5.19 -20.19
CA LYS A 202 -5.70 4.24 -21.30
C LYS A 202 -4.33 3.60 -21.43
N HIS A 203 -4.25 2.29 -21.28
CA HIS A 203 -3.12 1.56 -21.82
C HIS A 203 -3.37 1.37 -23.31
N GLU A 204 -2.58 2.05 -24.15
CA GLU A 204 -2.36 1.60 -25.51
C GLU A 204 -1.57 0.29 -25.39
N VAL A 205 -2.25 -0.83 -25.66
CA VAL A 205 -1.65 -2.17 -25.73
C VAL A 205 -1.05 -2.37 -27.12
#